data_AF-A0A9D2GGY0-F1
#
_entry.id   AF-A0A9D2GGY0-F1
#
_cell.length_a   1.000
_cell.length_b   1.000
_cell.length_c   1.000
_cell.angle_alpha   90.00
_cell.angle_beta   90.00
_cell.angle_gamma   90.00
#
_symmetry.space_group_name_H-M   'P 1'
#
loop_
_entity.id
_entity.type
_entity.pdbx_description
1 polymer ?
#
loop_
_entity_poly.entity_id
_entity_poly.type
_entity_poly.pdbx_seq_one_letter_code
_entity_poly.pdbx_strand_id
1 'polypeptide(L)'
;MSLGMISLLTLLAAIVIGFVRNANVGILCMGLAMVLGVIFDISASELISGFSSSLFMQMVGITYLFAIISGNGTLELLARKMVALVGKRKGLIPFVMYILGFIICAVGPGAIPSLAIIPVIAIPVAVSAGINPIMTAVIGDLGGMSGRMSPLTPDAAVVRELMEAQGMEGDTVPIMICLTVTALIVMVIVYIYYRGWKVEERPEEEQEHLPQFRPGQLLSLLGLVIMAVGVLFFSWNVGLTGFLIGSILIVIRC
;
A
#
# COMPACT_ATOMS: atom_id res chain seq x y z
N MET A 1 7.35 0.87 38.81
CA MET A 1 6.57 1.20 37.59
C MET A 1 5.86 -0.08 37.16
N SER A 2 4.62 -0.03 36.67
CA SER A 2 3.96 -1.25 36.18
C SER A 2 4.71 -1.79 34.97
N LEU A 3 4.65 -3.11 34.75
CA LEU A 3 5.22 -3.75 33.55
C LEU A 3 4.75 -3.05 32.27
N GLY A 4 3.46 -2.69 32.18
CA GLY A 4 2.93 -1.94 31.04
C GLY A 4 3.61 -0.59 30.80
N MET A 5 3.93 0.16 31.85
CA MET A 5 4.65 1.45 31.72
C MET A 5 6.08 1.24 31.24
N ILE A 6 6.74 0.18 31.74
CA ILE A 6 8.11 -0.17 31.32
C ILE A 6 8.10 -0.60 29.85
N SER A 7 7.18 -1.48 29.45
CA SER A 7 7.00 -1.88 28.05
C SER A 7 6.73 -0.70 27.13
N LEU A 8 5.91 0.27 27.55
CA LEU A 8 5.64 1.49 26.79
C LEU A 8 6.89 2.35 26.61
N LEU A 9 7.68 2.55 27.67
CA LEU A 9 8.94 3.29 27.59
C LEU A 9 9.98 2.56 26.74
N THR A 10 10.03 1.24 26.83
CA THR A 10 10.89 0.39 25.99
C THR A 10 10.50 0.50 24.52
N LEU A 11 9.20 0.54 24.19
CA LEU A 11 8.70 0.79 22.84
C LEU A 11 9.11 2.18 22.33
N LEU A 12 8.97 3.23 23.14
CA LEU A 12 9.41 4.57 22.77
C LEU A 12 10.92 4.62 22.49
N ALA A 13 11.72 3.99 23.35
CA ALA A 13 13.16 3.86 23.13
C ALA A 13 13.46 3.10 21.83
N ALA A 14 12.71 2.03 21.54
CA ALA A 14 12.87 1.24 20.32
C ALA A 14 12.65 2.08 19.06
N ILE A 15 11.60 2.89 19.06
CA ILE A 15 11.27 3.80 17.95
C ILE A 15 12.40 4.83 17.76
N VAL A 16 12.83 5.49 18.84
CA VAL A 16 13.91 6.49 18.79
C VAL A 16 15.21 5.87 18.27
N ILE A 17 15.60 4.70 18.78
CA ILE A 17 16.80 4.00 18.33
C ILE A 17 16.67 3.60 16.86
N GLY A 18 15.51 3.06 16.45
CA GLY A 18 15.25 2.69 15.07
C GLY A 18 15.42 3.86 14.10
N PHE A 19 14.87 5.02 14.43
CA PHE A 19 15.05 6.24 13.62
C PHE A 19 16.50 6.75 13.62
N VAL A 20 17.15 6.86 14.78
CA VAL A 20 18.52 7.42 14.89
C VAL A 20 19.56 6.50 14.24
N ARG A 21 19.36 5.19 14.31
CA ARG A 21 20.31 4.19 13.79
C ARG A 21 19.92 3.60 12.44
N ASN A 22 18.83 4.07 11.82
CA ASN A 22 18.24 3.45 10.62
C ASN A 22 18.04 1.93 10.77
N ALA A 23 17.65 1.49 11.97
CA ALA A 23 17.41 0.08 12.28
C ALA A 23 15.92 -0.25 12.16
N ASN A 24 15.61 -1.51 11.82
CA ASN A 24 14.23 -1.98 11.75
C ASN A 24 13.62 -2.03 13.16
N VAL A 25 12.64 -1.14 13.42
CA VAL A 25 11.98 -1.00 14.73
C VAL A 25 11.30 -2.31 15.15
N GLY A 26 10.68 -3.04 14.22
CA GLY A 26 10.01 -4.32 14.53
C GLY A 26 10.98 -5.38 15.05
N ILE A 27 12.11 -5.57 14.37
CA ILE A 27 13.16 -6.51 14.82
C ILE A 27 13.71 -6.09 16.18
N LEU A 28 13.90 -4.78 16.38
CA LEU A 28 14.40 -4.24 17.65
C LEU A 28 13.40 -4.48 18.79
N CYS A 29 12.10 -4.30 18.55
CA CYS A 29 11.04 -4.63 19.51
C CYS A 29 11.04 -6.12 19.88
N MET A 30 11.28 -7.03 18.95
CA MET A 30 11.38 -8.46 19.26
C MET A 30 12.54 -8.76 20.21
N GLY A 31 13.70 -8.15 19.97
CA GLY A 31 14.86 -8.30 20.85
C GLY A 31 14.61 -7.71 22.25
N LEU A 32 13.99 -6.53 22.32
CA LEU A 32 13.65 -5.90 23.59
C LEU A 32 12.55 -6.63 24.36
N ALA A 33 11.58 -7.23 23.66
CA ALA A 33 10.55 -8.08 24.27
C ALA A 33 11.19 -9.29 24.96
N MET A 34 12.20 -9.91 24.34
CA MET A 34 12.98 -10.97 24.98
C MET A 34 13.72 -10.49 26.23
N VAL A 35 14.37 -9.32 26.17
CA VAL A 35 15.03 -8.72 27.34
C VAL A 35 14.05 -8.49 28.48
N LEU A 36 12.87 -7.94 28.19
CA LEU A 36 11.82 -7.75 29.20
C LEU A 36 11.32 -9.10 29.74
N GLY A 37 11.16 -10.12 28.90
CA GLY A 37 10.74 -11.44 29.37
C GLY A 37 11.72 -12.06 30.35
N VAL A 38 13.03 -11.91 30.11
CA VAL A 38 14.05 -12.37 31.06
C VAL A 38 14.00 -11.59 32.38
N ILE A 39 13.79 -10.27 32.33
CA ILE A 39 13.76 -9.41 33.53
C ILE A 39 12.51 -9.67 34.39
N PHE A 40 11.38 -9.95 33.75
CA PHE A 40 10.07 -10.09 34.39
C PHE A 40 9.57 -11.55 34.49
N ASP A 41 10.44 -12.53 34.20
CA ASP A 41 10.14 -13.97 34.23
C ASP A 41 8.94 -14.38 33.34
N ILE A 42 8.80 -13.71 32.18
CA ILE A 42 7.78 -14.03 31.17
C ILE A 42 8.34 -15.13 30.26
N SER A 43 7.59 -16.21 30.11
CA SER A 43 8.00 -17.33 29.27
C SER A 43 8.11 -16.93 27.79
N ALA A 44 9.02 -17.56 27.04
CA ALA A 44 9.15 -17.33 25.61
C ALA A 44 7.84 -17.63 24.84
N SER A 45 7.07 -18.63 25.26
CA SER A 45 5.78 -18.94 24.64
C SER A 45 4.75 -17.83 24.83
N GLU A 46 4.78 -17.16 25.98
CA GLU A 46 3.89 -16.03 26.29
C GLU A 46 4.29 -14.76 25.56
N LEU A 47 5.60 -14.53 25.34
CA LEU A 47 6.04 -13.46 24.44
C LEU A 47 5.62 -13.74 22.99
N ILE A 48 5.79 -14.98 22.52
CA ILE A 48 5.46 -15.39 21.15
C ILE A 48 3.94 -15.35 20.92
N SER A 49 3.11 -15.64 21.93
CA SER A 49 1.65 -15.56 21.79
C SER A 49 1.16 -14.13 21.59
N GLY A 50 1.95 -13.12 21.98
CA GLY A 50 1.68 -11.71 21.67
C GLY A 50 1.97 -11.32 20.21
N PHE A 51 2.62 -12.18 19.42
CA PHE A 51 2.91 -11.93 18.02
C PHE A 51 1.79 -12.46 17.11
N SER A 52 1.15 -11.58 16.32
CA SER A 52 0.14 -12.00 15.35
C SER A 52 0.80 -12.69 14.15
N SER A 53 0.86 -14.02 14.21
CA SER A 53 1.33 -14.87 13.10
C SER A 53 0.46 -14.70 11.85
N SER A 54 -0.84 -14.49 12.02
CA SER A 54 -1.79 -14.19 10.93
C SER A 54 -1.39 -12.92 10.19
N LEU A 55 -1.18 -11.81 10.91
CA LEU A 55 -0.75 -10.55 10.33
C LEU A 55 0.60 -10.70 9.63
N PHE A 56 1.56 -11.38 10.25
CA PHE A 56 2.85 -11.64 9.62
C PHE A 56 2.72 -12.39 8.30
N MET A 57 1.92 -13.46 8.26
CA MET A 57 1.67 -14.22 7.03
C MET A 57 0.99 -13.37 5.95
N GLN A 58 0.08 -12.47 6.34
CA GLN A 58 -0.52 -11.50 5.42
C GLN A 58 0.54 -10.55 4.84
N MET A 59 1.42 -10.00 5.68
CA MET A 59 2.45 -9.05 5.24
C MET A 59 3.39 -9.68 4.22
N VAL A 60 3.91 -10.86 4.56
CA VAL A 60 4.90 -11.54 3.72
C VAL A 60 4.26 -11.98 2.41
N GLY A 61 3.06 -12.57 2.43
CA GLY A 61 2.38 -13.02 1.22
C GLY A 61 2.05 -11.90 0.24
N ILE A 62 1.53 -10.78 0.75
CA ILE A 62 1.23 -9.60 -0.06
C ILE A 62 2.52 -8.98 -0.61
N THR A 63 3.53 -8.79 0.24
CA THR A 63 4.81 -8.20 -0.16
C THR A 63 5.48 -9.05 -1.23
N TYR A 64 5.43 -10.36 -1.08
CA TYR A 64 5.94 -11.31 -2.07
C TYR A 64 5.24 -11.18 -3.42
N LEU A 65 3.90 -11.18 -3.44
CA LEU A 65 3.13 -10.98 -4.68
C LEU A 65 3.46 -9.64 -5.34
N PHE A 66 3.46 -8.55 -4.58
CA PHE A 66 3.70 -7.21 -5.13
C PHE A 66 5.16 -6.99 -5.55
N ALA A 67 6.13 -7.68 -4.95
CA ALA A 67 7.50 -7.67 -5.42
C ALA A 67 7.62 -8.24 -6.84
N ILE A 68 6.90 -9.33 -7.14
CA ILE A 68 6.86 -9.93 -8.48
C ILE A 68 6.20 -8.97 -9.48
N ILE A 69 5.01 -8.46 -9.14
CA ILE A 69 4.22 -7.59 -10.03
C ILE A 69 4.92 -6.25 -10.29
N SER A 70 5.59 -5.70 -9.28
CA SER A 70 6.40 -4.48 -9.44
C SER A 70 7.65 -4.78 -10.26
N GLY A 71 8.30 -5.93 -10.02
CA GLY A 71 9.51 -6.37 -10.72
C GLY A 71 9.32 -6.63 -12.22
N ASN A 72 8.13 -7.06 -12.66
CA ASN A 72 7.84 -7.29 -14.08
C ASN A 72 7.23 -6.09 -14.81
N GLY A 73 7.15 -4.93 -14.14
CA GLY A 73 6.70 -3.66 -14.73
C GLY A 73 5.20 -3.56 -15.03
N THR A 74 4.38 -4.49 -14.52
CA THR A 74 2.92 -4.50 -14.77
C THR A 74 2.26 -3.20 -14.31
N LEU A 75 2.59 -2.72 -13.11
CA LEU A 75 1.98 -1.51 -12.53
C LEU A 75 2.38 -0.24 -13.31
N GLU A 76 3.64 -0.15 -13.74
CA GLU A 76 4.14 0.99 -14.52
C GLU A 76 3.44 1.03 -15.90
N LEU A 77 3.37 -0.10 -16.61
CA LEU A 77 2.72 -0.14 -17.92
C LEU A 77 1.21 0.11 -17.81
N LEU A 78 0.56 -0.39 -16.76
CA LEU A 78 -0.84 -0.09 -16.48
C LEU A 78 -1.06 1.41 -16.30
N ALA A 79 -0.23 2.06 -15.48
CA ALA A 79 -0.32 3.49 -15.24
C ALA A 79 -0.15 4.31 -16.52
N ARG A 80 0.89 4.01 -17.31
CA ARG A 80 1.13 4.68 -18.61
C ARG A 80 -0.05 4.50 -19.56
N LYS A 81 -0.64 3.31 -19.64
CA LYS A 81 -1.83 3.04 -20.46
C LYS A 81 -3.06 3.79 -19.98
N MET A 82 -3.33 3.82 -18.68
CA MET A 82 -4.46 4.59 -18.14
C MET A 82 -4.33 6.08 -18.43
N VAL A 83 -3.10 6.61 -18.41
CA VAL A 83 -2.83 8.01 -18.77
C VAL A 83 -3.01 8.22 -20.26
N ALA A 84 -2.57 7.30 -21.12
CA ALA A 84 -2.79 7.39 -22.56
C ALA A 84 -4.29 7.46 -22.92
N LEU A 85 -5.17 6.81 -22.14
CA LEU A 85 -6.63 6.90 -22.31
C LEU A 85 -7.19 8.30 -22.03
N VAL A 86 -6.49 9.14 -21.26
CA VAL A 86 -6.88 10.54 -21.01
C VAL A 86 -6.71 11.41 -22.26
N GLY A 87 -5.80 11.02 -23.16
CA GLY A 87 -5.53 11.71 -24.42
C GLY A 87 -5.20 13.19 -24.22
N LYS A 88 -5.97 14.07 -24.86
CA LYS A 88 -5.73 15.53 -24.87
C LYS A 88 -6.10 16.21 -23.55
N ARG A 89 -6.87 15.56 -22.67
CA ARG A 89 -7.36 16.17 -21.41
C ARG A 89 -6.36 16.01 -20.27
N LYS A 90 -5.10 16.41 -20.50
CA LYS A 90 -3.97 16.16 -19.58
C LYS A 90 -4.28 16.57 -18.14
N GLY A 91 -5.05 17.65 -17.90
CA GLY A 91 -5.48 18.06 -16.55
C GLY A 91 -6.26 17.03 -15.73
N LEU A 92 -6.69 15.90 -16.33
CA LEU A 92 -7.31 14.77 -15.63
C LEU A 92 -6.32 13.72 -15.08
N ILE A 93 -5.04 13.78 -15.48
CA ILE A 93 -4.01 12.81 -15.10
C ILE A 93 -3.86 12.66 -13.58
N PRO A 94 -3.90 13.73 -12.75
CA PRO A 94 -3.85 13.57 -11.31
C PRO A 94 -4.98 12.68 -10.75
N PHE A 95 -6.20 12.78 -11.29
CA PHE A 95 -7.31 11.93 -10.84
C PHE A 95 -7.13 10.47 -11.26
N VAL A 96 -6.50 10.22 -12.41
CA VAL A 96 -6.10 8.85 -12.80
C VAL A 96 -5.07 8.30 -11.81
N MET A 97 -4.12 9.13 -11.37
CA MET A 97 -3.13 8.73 -10.36
C MET A 97 -3.77 8.50 -9.00
N TYR A 98 -4.78 9.28 -8.61
CA TYR A 98 -5.59 9.00 -7.42
C TYR A 98 -6.24 7.62 -7.50
N ILE A 99 -6.90 7.29 -8.61
CA ILE A 99 -7.54 5.98 -8.80
C ILE A 99 -6.50 4.86 -8.76
N LEU A 100 -5.35 5.06 -9.41
CA LEU A 100 -4.24 4.10 -9.36
C LEU A 100 -3.73 3.89 -7.93
N GLY A 101 -3.50 4.98 -7.18
CA GLY A 101 -3.10 4.94 -5.78
C GLY A 101 -4.10 4.19 -4.92
N PHE A 102 -5.39 4.47 -5.10
CA PHE A 102 -6.46 3.76 -4.40
C PHE A 102 -6.41 2.27 -4.69
N ILE A 103 -6.35 1.87 -5.96
CA ILE A 103 -6.36 0.45 -6.36
C ILE A 103 -5.10 -0.25 -5.84
N ILE A 104 -3.91 0.32 -6.06
CA ILE A 104 -2.65 -0.28 -5.62
C ILE A 104 -2.67 -0.47 -4.10
N CYS A 105 -3.08 0.55 -3.34
CA CYS A 105 -3.12 0.44 -1.88
C CYS A 105 -4.19 -0.55 -1.41
N ALA A 106 -5.42 -0.41 -1.91
CA ALA A 106 -6.56 -1.20 -1.47
C ALA A 106 -6.42 -2.69 -1.79
N VAL A 107 -5.71 -3.05 -2.85
CA VAL A 107 -5.59 -4.45 -3.27
C VAL A 107 -4.58 -5.23 -2.44
N GLY A 108 -3.61 -4.59 -1.76
CA GLY A 108 -2.66 -5.41 -1.01
C GLY A 108 -1.59 -4.68 -0.23
N PRO A 109 -0.59 -4.05 -0.86
CA PRO A 109 0.65 -3.63 -0.21
C PRO A 109 0.43 -2.76 1.02
N GLY A 110 -0.76 -2.15 1.13
CA GLY A 110 -1.06 -1.19 2.18
C GLY A 110 -0.46 0.15 1.84
N ALA A 111 -0.55 1.08 2.78
CA ALA A 111 -0.17 2.46 2.52
C ALA A 111 1.33 2.61 2.25
N ILE A 112 2.19 1.88 2.98
CA ILE A 112 3.63 2.14 2.97
C ILE A 112 4.30 1.81 1.63
N PRO A 113 4.12 0.62 1.02
CA PRO A 113 4.71 0.36 -0.28
C PRO A 113 4.03 1.18 -1.38
N SER A 114 2.74 1.52 -1.23
CA SER A 114 2.04 2.39 -2.19
C SER A 114 2.64 3.79 -2.23
N LEU A 115 2.99 4.37 -1.08
CA LEU A 115 3.69 5.65 -0.97
C LEU A 115 5.07 5.66 -1.66
N ALA A 116 5.71 4.49 -1.81
CA ALA A 116 6.97 4.38 -2.55
C ALA A 116 6.73 4.20 -4.06
N ILE A 117 5.72 3.41 -4.45
CA ILE A 117 5.44 3.06 -5.84
C ILE A 117 4.81 4.24 -6.61
N ILE A 118 3.85 4.94 -5.99
CA ILE A 118 3.05 5.94 -6.69
C ILE A 118 3.87 7.14 -7.17
N PRO A 119 4.76 7.76 -6.38
CA PRO A 119 5.60 8.86 -6.87
C PRO A 119 6.52 8.45 -8.03
N VAL A 120 7.08 7.23 -7.99
CA VAL A 120 7.95 6.68 -9.04
C VAL A 120 7.22 6.60 -10.38
N ILE A 121 5.92 6.31 -10.35
CA ILE A 121 5.07 6.25 -11.54
C ILE A 121 4.53 7.64 -11.92
N ALA A 122 4.03 8.39 -10.94
CA ALA A 122 3.31 9.64 -11.16
C ALA A 122 4.21 10.77 -11.66
N ILE A 123 5.45 10.86 -11.16
CA ILE A 123 6.37 11.95 -11.50
C ILE A 123 6.77 11.91 -12.99
N PRO A 124 7.30 10.80 -13.54
CA PRO A 124 7.66 10.74 -14.97
C PRO A 124 6.46 11.03 -15.89
N VAL A 125 5.28 10.51 -15.53
CA VAL A 125 4.04 10.74 -16.28
C VAL A 125 3.61 12.22 -16.24
N ALA A 126 3.67 12.84 -15.08
CA ALA A 126 3.32 14.26 -14.94
C ALA A 126 4.28 15.15 -15.72
N VAL A 127 5.58 14.82 -15.68
CA VAL A 127 6.60 15.49 -16.46
C VAL A 127 6.28 15.39 -17.94
N SER A 128 6.10 14.19 -18.52
CA SER A 128 5.78 14.07 -19.95
C SER A 128 4.47 14.77 -20.34
N ALA A 129 3.50 14.82 -19.43
CA ALA A 129 2.23 15.49 -19.65
C ALA A 129 2.26 17.03 -19.49
N GLY A 130 3.36 17.63 -19.01
CA GLY A 130 3.41 19.08 -18.74
C GLY A 130 2.53 19.51 -17.56
N ILE A 131 2.40 18.65 -16.55
CA ILE A 131 1.64 18.88 -15.32
C ILE A 131 2.60 18.90 -14.14
N ASN A 132 2.27 19.65 -13.09
CA ASN A 132 3.07 19.69 -11.88
C ASN A 132 3.31 18.27 -11.30
N PRO A 133 4.57 17.80 -11.22
CA PRO A 133 4.87 16.44 -10.78
C PRO A 133 4.59 16.19 -9.30
N ILE A 134 4.83 17.21 -8.46
CA ILE A 134 4.59 17.14 -7.01
C ILE A 134 3.10 17.01 -6.76
N MET A 135 2.27 17.85 -7.39
CA MET A 135 0.82 17.78 -7.29
C MET A 135 0.31 16.39 -7.67
N THR A 136 0.79 15.86 -8.80
CA THR A 136 0.34 14.57 -9.32
C THR A 136 0.72 13.41 -8.39
N ALA A 137 1.94 13.43 -7.85
CA ALA A 137 2.38 12.44 -6.86
C ALA A 137 1.56 12.52 -5.56
N VAL A 138 1.35 13.72 -5.02
CA VAL A 138 0.55 13.93 -3.80
C VAL A 138 -0.89 13.45 -4.01
N ILE A 139 -1.51 13.79 -5.13
CA ILE A 139 -2.87 13.33 -5.44
C ILE A 139 -2.92 11.80 -5.59
N GLY A 140 -1.91 11.19 -6.19
CA GLY A 140 -1.79 9.73 -6.23
C GLY A 140 -1.72 9.12 -4.83
N ASP A 141 -0.90 9.67 -3.95
CA ASP A 141 -0.76 9.20 -2.56
C ASP A 141 -2.03 9.40 -1.73
N LEU A 142 -2.80 10.46 -1.98
CA LEU A 142 -4.14 10.64 -1.40
C LEU A 142 -5.10 9.52 -1.83
N GLY A 143 -4.98 9.05 -3.07
CA GLY A 143 -5.63 7.84 -3.54
C GLY A 143 -5.24 6.64 -2.68
N GLY A 144 -3.94 6.45 -2.45
CA GLY A 144 -3.42 5.42 -1.55
C GLY A 144 -3.98 5.51 -0.13
N MET A 145 -4.01 6.70 0.46
CA MET A 145 -4.59 6.91 1.80
C MET A 145 -6.07 6.52 1.88
N SER A 146 -6.81 6.71 0.79
CA SER A 146 -8.22 6.32 0.69
C SER A 146 -8.42 4.81 0.70
N GLY A 147 -7.53 4.07 0.01
CA GLY A 147 -7.55 2.61 -0.04
C GLY A 147 -6.96 1.94 1.21
N ARG A 148 -6.33 2.70 2.11
CA ARG A 148 -5.54 2.18 3.24
C ARG A 148 -6.30 1.24 4.18
N MET A 149 -7.58 1.50 4.41
CA MET A 149 -8.43 0.70 5.32
C MET A 149 -9.29 -0.33 4.59
N SER A 150 -8.95 -0.64 3.34
CA SER A 150 -9.50 -1.78 2.62
C SER A 150 -9.34 -3.06 3.44
N PRO A 151 -10.36 -3.94 3.54
CA PRO A 151 -10.27 -5.20 4.28
C PRO A 151 -9.12 -6.12 3.86
N LEU A 152 -8.53 -5.87 2.70
CA LEU A 152 -7.40 -6.59 2.12
C LEU A 152 -6.04 -6.12 2.66
N THR A 153 -5.97 -4.96 3.29
CA THR A 153 -4.69 -4.35 3.65
C THR A 153 -4.18 -4.86 5.00
N PRO A 154 -2.85 -4.88 5.16
CA PRO A 154 -2.18 -4.96 6.45
C PRO A 154 -2.78 -4.08 7.55
N ASP A 155 -2.95 -2.80 7.23
CA ASP A 155 -3.36 -1.77 8.16
C ASP A 155 -4.76 -2.07 8.70
N ALA A 156 -5.69 -2.49 7.81
CA ALA A 156 -7.04 -2.87 8.19
C ALA A 156 -7.05 -4.13 9.06
N ALA A 157 -6.17 -5.11 8.79
CA ALA A 157 -6.08 -6.31 9.61
C ALA A 157 -5.71 -5.99 11.06
N VAL A 158 -4.71 -5.12 11.27
CA VAL A 158 -4.32 -4.66 12.62
C VAL A 158 -5.48 -3.93 13.30
N VAL A 159 -6.12 -2.99 12.60
CA VAL A 159 -7.23 -2.21 13.16
C VAL A 159 -8.39 -3.12 13.54
N ARG A 160 -8.75 -4.08 12.68
CA ARG A 160 -9.80 -5.08 12.96
C ARG A 160 -9.46 -5.93 14.19
N GLU A 161 -8.26 -6.47 14.28
CA GLU A 161 -7.82 -7.27 15.44
C GLU A 161 -7.94 -6.46 16.74
N LEU A 162 -7.55 -5.19 16.72
CA LEU A 162 -7.68 -4.28 17.87
C LEU A 162 -9.14 -3.96 18.20
N MET A 163 -10.00 -3.73 17.21
CA MET A 163 -11.43 -3.48 17.41
C MET A 163 -12.11 -4.68 18.05
N GLU A 164 -11.88 -5.88 17.51
CA GLU A 164 -12.45 -7.14 18.03
C GLU A 164 -11.97 -7.42 19.45
N ALA A 165 -10.70 -7.17 19.76
CA ALA A 165 -10.14 -7.30 21.11
C ALA A 165 -10.81 -6.36 22.14
N GLN A 166 -11.38 -5.24 21.69
CA GLN A 166 -12.14 -4.30 22.52
C GLN A 166 -13.65 -4.61 22.54
N GLY A 167 -14.10 -5.69 21.90
CA GLY A 167 -15.52 -6.06 21.80
C GLY A 167 -16.31 -5.21 20.80
N MET A 168 -15.64 -4.53 19.88
CA MET A 168 -16.26 -3.78 18.78
C MET A 168 -16.42 -4.66 17.53
N GLU A 169 -17.35 -4.30 16.64
CA GLU A 169 -17.45 -4.92 15.33
C GLU A 169 -16.21 -4.60 14.47
N GLY A 170 -15.54 -5.63 13.95
CA GLY A 170 -14.29 -5.52 13.18
C GLY A 170 -14.42 -4.97 11.75
N ASP A 171 -15.44 -4.15 11.46
CA ASP A 171 -15.64 -3.58 10.13
C ASP A 171 -14.83 -2.29 9.93
N THR A 172 -13.83 -2.36 9.04
CA THR A 172 -12.96 -1.21 8.70
C THR A 172 -13.46 -0.37 7.54
N VAL A 173 -14.53 -0.80 6.84
CA VAL A 173 -15.07 -0.09 5.67
C VAL A 173 -15.57 1.32 6.01
N PRO A 174 -16.27 1.56 7.14
CA PRO A 174 -16.65 2.93 7.54
C PRO A 174 -15.44 3.85 7.71
N ILE A 175 -14.33 3.34 8.26
CA ILE A 175 -13.08 4.09 8.42
C ILE A 175 -12.50 4.43 7.04
N MET A 176 -12.51 3.47 6.11
CA MET A 176 -12.06 3.68 4.73
C MET A 176 -12.89 4.76 4.02
N ILE A 177 -14.21 4.78 4.22
CA ILE A 177 -15.09 5.81 3.64
C ILE A 177 -14.75 7.18 4.19
N CYS A 178 -14.59 7.33 5.51
CA CYS A 178 -14.19 8.60 6.14
C CYS A 178 -12.83 9.10 5.65
N LEU A 179 -11.85 8.19 5.51
CA LEU A 179 -10.54 8.51 4.94
C LEU A 179 -10.66 8.93 3.48
N THR A 180 -11.49 8.24 2.69
CA THR A 180 -11.73 8.56 1.28
C THR A 180 -12.35 9.95 1.14
N VAL A 181 -13.38 10.28 1.94
CA VAL A 181 -13.99 11.62 1.92
C VAL A 181 -12.96 12.68 2.28
N THR A 182 -12.16 12.44 3.31
CA THR A 182 -11.10 13.37 3.73
C THR A 182 -10.07 13.57 2.63
N ALA A 183 -9.60 12.48 2.02
CA ALA A 183 -8.62 12.52 0.94
C ALA A 183 -9.17 13.21 -0.32
N LEU A 184 -10.45 13.04 -0.64
CA LEU A 184 -11.11 13.77 -1.74
C LEU A 184 -11.14 15.29 -1.47
N ILE A 185 -11.46 15.69 -0.23
CA ILE A 185 -11.42 17.12 0.16
C ILE A 185 -10.00 17.67 0.02
N VAL A 186 -9.00 16.96 0.54
CA VAL A 186 -7.59 17.38 0.45
C VAL A 186 -7.12 17.38 -1.01
N MET A 187 -7.55 16.42 -1.82
CA MET A 187 -7.24 16.37 -3.26
C MET A 187 -7.75 17.62 -3.97
N VAL A 188 -8.98 18.07 -3.68
CA VAL A 188 -9.53 19.31 -4.25
C VAL A 188 -8.70 20.52 -3.83
N ILE A 189 -8.31 20.61 -2.56
CA ILE A 189 -7.46 21.71 -2.06
C ILE A 189 -6.10 21.71 -2.77
N VAL A 190 -5.44 20.54 -2.87
CA VAL A 190 -4.15 20.37 -3.54
C VAL A 190 -4.26 20.74 -5.02
N TYR A 191 -5.30 20.28 -5.71
CA TYR A 191 -5.53 20.57 -7.12
C TYR A 191 -5.72 22.08 -7.36
N ILE A 192 -6.44 22.77 -6.47
CA ILE A 192 -6.64 24.23 -6.52
C ILE A 192 -5.33 24.97 -6.24
N TYR A 193 -4.61 24.59 -5.19
CA TYR A 193 -3.37 25.23 -4.76
C TYR A 193 -2.30 25.20 -5.86
N TYR A 194 -2.11 24.04 -6.49
CA TYR A 194 -1.16 23.86 -7.58
C TYR A 194 -1.70 24.29 -8.95
N ARG A 195 -2.95 24.76 -9.02
CA ARG A 195 -3.64 25.15 -10.26
C ARG A 195 -3.60 24.03 -11.31
N GLY A 196 -4.03 22.82 -10.94
CA GLY A 196 -3.93 21.61 -11.77
C GLY A 196 -4.63 21.67 -13.13
N TRP A 197 -5.45 22.69 -13.37
CA TRP A 197 -6.04 23.02 -14.68
C TRP A 197 -5.07 23.72 -15.64
N LYS A 198 -3.95 24.27 -15.16
CA LYS A 198 -2.90 24.87 -15.98
C LYS A 198 -1.94 23.78 -16.43
N VAL A 199 -2.15 23.28 -17.63
CA VAL A 199 -1.26 22.33 -18.31
C VAL A 199 -0.32 23.13 -19.20
N GLU A 200 0.98 22.88 -19.12
CA GLU A 200 1.93 23.44 -20.08
C GLU A 200 1.70 22.84 -21.46
N GLU A 201 1.54 23.70 -22.47
CA GLU A 201 1.53 23.28 -23.86
C GLU A 201 2.91 22.74 -24.22
N ARG A 202 3.01 21.42 -24.28
CA ARG A 202 4.13 20.73 -24.89
C ARG A 202 3.76 20.35 -26.31
N PRO A 203 4.72 20.33 -27.26
CA PRO A 203 4.49 19.77 -28.58
C PRO A 203 3.76 18.43 -28.44
N GLU A 204 2.83 18.12 -29.35
CA GLU A 204 2.29 16.76 -29.42
C GLU A 204 3.48 15.82 -29.66
N GLU A 205 4.00 15.22 -28.59
CA GLU A 205 4.89 14.07 -28.71
C GLU A 205 4.10 13.03 -29.50
N GLU A 206 4.72 12.47 -30.55
CA GLU A 206 4.16 11.31 -31.26
C GLU A 206 3.62 10.34 -30.22
N GLN A 207 2.38 9.88 -30.41
CA GLN A 207 1.75 8.94 -29.48
C GLN A 207 2.75 7.81 -29.21
N GLU A 208 3.33 7.82 -28.01
CA GLU A 208 4.30 6.82 -27.61
C GLU A 208 3.56 5.48 -27.78
N HIS A 209 3.98 4.66 -28.74
CA HIS A 209 3.35 3.37 -29.01
C HIS A 209 3.63 2.47 -27.80
N LEU A 210 2.76 2.57 -26.79
CA LEU A 210 2.91 1.81 -25.56
C LEU A 210 2.85 0.32 -25.92
N PRO A 211 3.84 -0.48 -25.47
CA PRO A 211 3.86 -1.90 -25.75
C PRO A 211 2.57 -2.55 -25.24
N GLN A 212 2.11 -3.60 -25.93
CA GLN A 212 1.01 -4.41 -25.42
C GLN A 212 1.44 -5.10 -24.12
N PHE A 213 0.47 -5.41 -23.25
CA PHE A 213 0.78 -6.20 -22.07
C PHE A 213 1.33 -7.56 -22.49
N ARG A 214 2.48 -7.92 -21.94
CA ARG A 214 3.01 -9.28 -22.12
C ARG A 214 2.09 -10.28 -21.43
N PRO A 215 2.05 -11.56 -21.85
CA PRO A 215 1.23 -12.58 -21.19
C PRO A 215 1.46 -12.65 -19.66
N GLY A 216 2.71 -12.52 -19.20
CA GLY A 216 3.01 -12.52 -17.77
C GLY A 216 2.47 -11.31 -17.01
N GLN A 217 2.38 -10.14 -17.66
CA GLN A 217 1.76 -8.95 -17.06
C GLN A 217 0.24 -9.10 -17.00
N LEU A 218 -0.37 -9.71 -18.02
CA LEU A 218 -1.80 -10.02 -18.01
C LEU A 218 -2.15 -11.04 -16.91
N LEU A 219 -1.32 -12.07 -16.73
CA LEU A 219 -1.44 -13.02 -15.63
C LEU A 219 -1.27 -12.34 -14.27
N SER A 220 -0.37 -11.36 -14.16
CA SER A 220 -0.19 -10.56 -12.94
C SER A 220 -1.44 -9.75 -12.59
N LEU A 221 -2.04 -9.07 -13.58
CA LEU A 221 -3.30 -8.36 -13.41
C LEU A 221 -4.46 -9.30 -13.06
N LEU A 222 -4.54 -10.44 -13.74
CA LEU A 222 -5.53 -11.48 -13.42
C LEU A 222 -5.36 -12.00 -11.99
N GLY A 223 -4.12 -12.19 -11.55
CA GLY A 223 -3.78 -12.56 -10.17
C GLY A 223 -4.31 -11.54 -9.16
N LEU A 224 -4.10 -10.25 -9.39
CA LEU A 224 -4.64 -9.19 -8.53
C LEU A 224 -6.18 -9.23 -8.46
N VAL A 225 -6.85 -9.45 -9.59
CA VAL A 225 -8.31 -9.58 -9.64
C VAL A 225 -8.79 -10.82 -8.88
N ILE A 226 -8.16 -11.98 -9.09
CA ILE A 226 -8.47 -13.23 -8.37
C ILE A 226 -8.30 -13.04 -6.87
N MET A 227 -7.21 -12.37 -6.44
CA MET A 227 -6.97 -12.09 -5.04
C MET A 227 -8.08 -11.20 -4.45
N ALA A 228 -8.38 -10.08 -5.11
CA ALA A 228 -9.42 -9.16 -4.63
C ALA A 228 -10.78 -9.85 -4.54
N VAL A 229 -11.18 -10.60 -5.56
CA VAL A 229 -12.47 -11.31 -5.58
C VAL A 229 -12.50 -12.43 -4.55
N GLY A 230 -11.44 -13.24 -4.47
CA GLY A 230 -11.31 -14.36 -3.53
C GLY A 230 -11.42 -13.92 -2.08
N VAL A 231 -10.76 -12.81 -1.72
CA VAL A 231 -10.83 -12.31 -0.36
C VAL A 231 -12.18 -11.64 -0.08
N LEU A 232 -12.66 -10.75 -0.96
CA LEU A 232 -13.86 -9.96 -0.70
C LEU A 232 -15.16 -10.79 -0.72
N PHE A 233 -15.26 -11.79 -1.60
CA PHE A 233 -16.51 -12.55 -1.79
C PHE A 233 -16.45 -13.98 -1.26
N PHE A 234 -15.24 -14.55 -1.10
CA PHE A 234 -15.06 -15.93 -0.63
C PHE A 234 -14.28 -16.03 0.69
N SER A 235 -13.99 -14.88 1.33
CA SER A 235 -13.31 -14.81 2.63
C SER A 235 -11.96 -15.53 2.65
N TRP A 236 -11.25 -15.57 1.53
CA TRP A 236 -9.92 -16.17 1.47
C TRP A 236 -8.91 -15.40 2.33
N ASN A 237 -7.92 -16.10 2.87
CA ASN A 237 -6.84 -15.46 3.60
C ASN A 237 -5.90 -14.71 2.64
N VAL A 238 -5.80 -13.39 2.79
CA VAL A 238 -5.03 -12.51 1.91
C VAL A 238 -3.57 -12.97 1.73
N GLY A 239 -2.90 -13.32 2.83
CA GLY A 239 -1.49 -13.72 2.81
C GLY A 239 -1.27 -15.01 2.03
N LEU A 240 -2.06 -16.04 2.34
CA LEU A 240 -1.97 -17.32 1.66
C LEU A 240 -2.34 -17.22 0.18
N THR A 241 -3.34 -16.42 -0.16
CA THR A 241 -3.69 -16.12 -1.56
C THR A 241 -2.56 -15.40 -2.28
N GLY A 242 -1.91 -14.43 -1.61
CA GLY A 242 -0.71 -13.75 -2.13
C GLY A 242 0.43 -14.73 -2.42
N PHE A 243 0.73 -15.64 -1.50
CA PHE A 243 1.72 -16.70 -1.71
C PHE A 243 1.36 -17.62 -2.88
N LEU A 244 0.12 -18.08 -2.96
CA LEU A 244 -0.34 -18.97 -4.02
C LEU A 244 -0.16 -18.32 -5.39
N ILE A 245 -0.69 -17.11 -5.57
CA ILE A 245 -0.64 -16.39 -6.85
C ILE A 245 0.80 -16.05 -7.21
N GLY A 246 1.58 -15.50 -6.25
CA GLY A 246 2.97 -15.17 -6.48
C GLY A 246 3.80 -16.41 -6.88
N SER A 247 3.55 -17.55 -6.25
CA SER A 247 4.24 -18.81 -6.59
C SER A 247 3.88 -19.30 -7.98
N ILE A 248 2.60 -19.22 -8.37
CA ILE A 248 2.15 -19.55 -9.73
C ILE A 248 2.84 -18.65 -10.75
N LEU A 249 2.89 -17.34 -10.51
CA LEU A 249 3.55 -16.38 -11.41
C LEU A 249 5.06 -16.68 -11.56
N ILE A 250 5.77 -16.98 -10.48
CA ILE A 250 7.18 -17.35 -10.53
C ILE A 250 7.40 -18.67 -11.30
N VAL A 251 6.58 -19.69 -11.05
CA VAL A 251 6.71 -21.00 -11.71
C VAL A 251 6.52 -20.86 -13.24
N ILE A 252 5.62 -19.97 -13.66
CA ILE A 252 5.37 -19.68 -15.08
C ILE A 252 6.39 -18.69 -15.67
N ARG A 253 7.36 -18.21 -14.87
CA ARG A 253 8.39 -17.23 -15.25
C ARG A 253 7.83 -15.89 -15.74
N CYS A 254 6.82 -15.39 -15.02
CA CYS A 254 6.20 -14.08 -15.24
C CYS A 254 6.90 -12.93 -14.51
#